data_AF-A0A942FJC9-F1
#
_entry.id   AF-A0A942FJC9-F1
#
_cell.length_a   1.000
_cell.length_b   1.000
_cell.length_c   1.000
_cell.angle_alpha   90.00
_cell.angle_beta   90.00
_cell.angle_gamma   90.00
#
_symmetry.space_group_name_H-M   'P 1'
#
loop_
_entity.id
_entity.type
_entity.pdbx_description
1 polymer ?
#
loop_
_entity_poly.entity_id
_entity_poly.type
_entity_poly.pdbx_seq_one_letter_code
_entity_poly.pdbx_strand_id
1 'polypeptide(L)'
;MTDEFQKAGAASATAAAAPPPPAQVEIVEPQKLEHERAERAVTINPYIEAAHTMEIATEADATEAAECIGDLTRFAKEAEARRKELKAPIIKWGKEIDAYFKAIIQPLTDARAVLEPKILDYRAKVQAEIDAENARIEAERQRQQELEDERQRKIAAEAAQQLAEAEASGNEAAAKVAERNLAVAAEVKTVAPAVEPLKQASTIKADNGASASVRKTWKHTITDPMQVPREYLIVDEKAIAKVIRQHSDPSQLEIPGVKIEQVQSLAVRT
;
A
#
# COMPACT_ATOMS: atom_id res chain seq x y z
N MET A 1 1.21 -30.07 20.92
CA MET A 1 0.64 -29.97 19.56
C MET A 1 1.53 -29.09 18.67
N THR A 2 2.85 -29.23 18.81
CA THR A 2 3.90 -28.38 18.24
C THR A 2 4.80 -29.15 17.26
N ASP A 3 4.51 -30.43 17.04
CA ASP A 3 5.43 -31.37 16.39
C ASP A 3 4.97 -31.84 14.99
N GLU A 4 3.76 -31.46 14.57
CA GLU A 4 3.23 -31.87 13.24
C GLU A 4 3.74 -30.99 12.09
N PHE A 5 4.12 -29.74 12.35
CA PHE A 5 4.69 -28.87 11.30
C PHE A 5 6.14 -29.23 10.95
N GLN A 6 6.90 -29.79 11.89
CA GLN A 6 8.26 -30.28 11.60
C GLN A 6 8.24 -31.58 10.78
N LYS A 7 7.18 -32.39 10.90
CA LYS A 7 7.07 -33.69 10.22
C LYS A 7 6.50 -33.62 8.79
N ALA A 8 5.78 -32.56 8.45
CA ALA A 8 5.19 -32.37 7.10
C ALA A 8 6.17 -31.78 6.06
N GLY A 9 7.35 -31.32 6.48
CA GLY A 9 8.35 -30.69 5.59
C GLY A 9 9.21 -31.66 4.76
N ALA A 10 8.97 -32.98 4.84
CA ALA A 10 9.83 -34.00 4.20
C ALA A 10 9.27 -34.55 2.88
N ALA A 11 8.24 -33.93 2.29
CA ALA A 11 7.65 -34.40 1.04
C ALA A 11 8.12 -33.55 -0.16
N SER A 12 9.07 -34.11 -0.90
CA SER A 12 9.37 -33.79 -2.31
C SER A 12 9.60 -32.32 -2.64
N ALA A 13 10.71 -31.76 -2.14
CA ALA A 13 11.45 -30.79 -2.93
C ALA A 13 11.97 -31.53 -4.17
N THR A 14 11.17 -31.56 -5.24
CA THR A 14 11.68 -31.82 -6.59
C THR A 14 12.80 -30.81 -6.76
N ALA A 15 14.05 -31.27 -6.67
CA ALA A 15 15.21 -30.45 -6.90
C ALA A 15 15.03 -29.89 -8.32
N ALA A 16 14.54 -28.64 -8.41
CA ALA A 16 14.55 -27.90 -9.64
C ALA A 16 16.02 -27.91 -10.05
N ALA A 17 16.31 -28.69 -11.10
CA ALA A 17 17.66 -28.89 -11.60
C ALA A 17 18.28 -27.50 -11.70
N ALA A 18 19.37 -27.29 -10.96
CA ALA A 18 20.09 -26.02 -10.99
C ALA A 18 20.26 -25.64 -12.47
N PRO A 19 19.90 -24.41 -12.88
CA PRO A 19 20.06 -24.01 -14.26
C PRO A 19 21.51 -24.32 -14.67
N PRO A 20 21.74 -24.88 -15.87
CA PRO A 20 23.07 -25.27 -16.30
C PRO A 20 24.03 -24.10 -16.08
N PRO A 21 25.24 -24.36 -15.55
CA PRO A 21 26.20 -23.30 -15.28
C PRO A 21 26.37 -22.46 -16.55
N PRO A 22 26.41 -21.12 -16.42
CA PRO A 22 26.32 -20.24 -17.58
C PRO A 22 27.45 -20.58 -18.54
N ALA A 23 27.09 -20.88 -19.79
CA ALA A 23 28.02 -20.70 -20.90
C ALA A 23 28.53 -19.26 -20.77
N GLN A 24 29.85 -19.12 -20.61
CA GLN A 24 30.53 -17.87 -20.27
C GLN A 24 29.89 -16.70 -21.03
N VAL A 25 29.04 -15.92 -20.35
CA VAL A 25 28.58 -14.66 -20.92
C VAL A 25 29.83 -13.82 -20.97
N GLU A 26 30.37 -13.62 -22.16
CA GLU A 26 31.52 -12.76 -22.36
C GLU A 26 31.08 -11.35 -22.00
N ILE A 27 31.27 -10.98 -20.74
CA ILE A 27 31.06 -9.63 -20.25
C ILE A 27 32.09 -8.79 -20.99
N VAL A 28 31.64 -7.98 -21.95
CA VAL A 28 32.54 -7.08 -22.65
C VAL A 28 33.13 -6.12 -21.62
N GLU A 29 34.44 -6.20 -21.44
CA GLU A 29 35.17 -5.36 -20.51
C GLU A 29 34.99 -3.88 -20.89
N PRO A 30 34.85 -2.98 -19.92
CA PRO A 30 34.71 -1.54 -20.19
C PRO A 30 35.83 -1.00 -21.10
N GLN A 31 37.06 -1.49 -20.95
CA GLN A 31 38.21 -1.11 -21.77
C GLN A 31 38.03 -1.47 -23.25
N LYS A 32 37.42 -2.61 -23.56
CA LYS A 32 37.12 -3.02 -24.95
C LYS A 32 36.06 -2.10 -25.57
N LEU A 33 35.05 -1.70 -24.79
CA LEU A 33 34.03 -0.75 -25.24
C LEU A 33 34.59 0.66 -25.46
N GLU A 34 35.53 1.10 -24.61
CA GLU A 34 36.24 2.37 -24.79
C GLU A 34 37.10 2.35 -26.06
N HIS A 35 37.78 1.24 -26.34
CA HIS A 35 38.55 1.08 -27.56
C HIS A 35 37.66 1.09 -28.82
N GLU A 36 36.57 0.29 -28.84
CA GLU A 36 35.59 0.29 -29.94
C GLU A 36 34.98 1.70 -30.14
N ARG A 37 34.69 2.41 -29.05
CA ARG A 37 34.22 3.80 -29.10
C ARG A 37 35.27 4.72 -29.72
N ALA A 38 36.55 4.60 -29.34
CA ALA A 38 37.62 5.42 -29.86
C ALA A 38 37.82 5.20 -31.36
N GLU A 39 37.83 3.94 -31.83
CA GLU A 39 37.92 3.61 -33.25
C GLU A 39 36.75 4.18 -34.06
N ARG A 40 35.51 4.01 -33.57
CA ARG A 40 34.32 4.56 -34.22
C ARG A 40 34.32 6.09 -34.20
N ALA A 41 34.81 6.72 -33.13
CA ALA A 41 34.89 8.17 -33.03
C ALA A 41 35.78 8.78 -34.12
N VAL A 42 36.87 8.12 -34.52
CA VAL A 42 37.71 8.56 -35.64
C VAL A 42 36.91 8.67 -36.94
N THR A 43 35.96 7.76 -37.15
CA THR A 43 35.11 7.74 -38.36
C THR A 43 33.92 8.70 -38.25
N ILE A 44 33.32 8.83 -37.08
CA ILE A 44 32.07 9.58 -36.88
C ILE A 44 32.33 11.08 -36.62
N ASN A 45 33.39 11.43 -35.88
CA ASN A 45 33.67 12.81 -35.49
C ASN A 45 33.79 13.77 -36.68
N PRO A 46 34.42 13.41 -37.83
CA PRO A 46 34.45 14.30 -38.99
C PRO A 46 33.07 14.71 -39.50
N TYR A 47 32.08 13.80 -39.46
CA TYR A 47 30.70 14.10 -39.86
C TYR A 47 30.00 14.99 -38.83
N ILE A 48 30.28 14.79 -37.53
CA ILE A 48 29.77 15.65 -36.45
C ILE A 48 30.35 17.07 -36.60
N GLU A 49 31.66 17.19 -36.81
CA GLU A 49 32.34 18.47 -37.01
C GLU A 49 31.86 19.16 -38.29
N ALA A 50 31.68 18.41 -39.39
CA ALA A 50 31.10 18.92 -40.62
C ALA A 50 29.68 19.45 -40.39
N ALA A 51 28.82 18.72 -39.67
CA ALA A 51 27.47 19.15 -39.36
C ALA A 51 27.43 20.42 -38.48
N HIS A 52 28.45 20.66 -37.65
CA HIS A 52 28.54 21.87 -36.82
C HIS A 52 29.12 23.09 -37.54
N THR A 53 29.93 22.87 -38.58
CA THR A 53 30.64 23.96 -39.29
C THR A 53 30.01 24.30 -40.64
N MET A 54 29.16 23.43 -41.18
CA MET A 54 28.50 23.62 -42.48
C MET A 54 27.46 24.75 -42.43
N GLU A 55 27.62 25.72 -43.34
CA GLU A 55 26.63 26.77 -43.60
C GLU A 55 25.88 26.43 -44.88
N ILE A 56 24.54 26.41 -44.81
CA ILE A 56 23.68 26.05 -45.96
C ILE A 56 23.21 27.34 -46.61
N ALA A 57 23.87 27.76 -47.70
CA ALA A 57 23.52 28.95 -48.46
C ALA A 57 22.91 28.63 -49.83
N THR A 58 23.20 27.44 -50.36
CA THR A 58 22.80 27.00 -51.70
C THR A 58 22.12 25.63 -51.69
N GLU A 59 21.50 25.27 -52.82
CA GLU A 59 20.88 23.94 -53.01
C GLU A 59 21.92 22.80 -53.03
N ALA A 60 23.16 23.09 -53.45
CA ALA A 60 24.26 22.14 -53.37
C ALA A 60 24.63 21.85 -51.91
N ASP A 61 24.74 22.88 -51.08
CA ASP A 61 25.02 22.73 -49.63
C ASP A 61 23.88 21.97 -48.93
N ALA A 62 22.63 22.20 -49.35
CA ALA A 62 21.49 21.46 -48.81
C ALA A 62 21.53 19.97 -49.18
N THR A 63 22.06 19.63 -50.35
CA THR A 63 22.25 18.24 -50.77
C THR A 63 23.35 17.56 -49.96
N GLU A 64 24.50 18.23 -49.79
CA GLU A 64 25.62 17.74 -48.97
C GLU A 64 25.22 17.58 -47.49
N ALA A 65 24.45 18.53 -46.96
CA ALA A 65 23.86 18.42 -45.62
C ALA A 65 22.93 17.21 -45.50
N ALA A 66 22.12 16.92 -46.52
CA ALA A 66 21.23 15.75 -46.52
C ALA A 66 22.02 14.43 -46.54
N GLU A 67 23.12 14.36 -47.29
CA GLU A 67 24.03 13.21 -47.30
C GLU A 67 24.69 13.02 -45.92
N CYS A 68 25.20 14.09 -45.31
CA CYS A 68 25.78 14.07 -43.97
C CYS A 68 24.77 13.58 -42.92
N ILE A 69 23.52 14.07 -42.96
CA ILE A 69 22.45 13.57 -42.07
C ILE A 69 22.18 12.08 -42.34
N GLY A 70 22.26 11.65 -43.60
CA GLY A 70 22.13 10.25 -43.98
C GLY A 70 23.17 9.36 -43.31
N ASP A 71 24.44 9.72 -43.41
CA ASP A 71 25.55 8.99 -42.79
C ASP A 71 25.47 9.00 -41.26
N LEU A 72 25.18 10.14 -40.64
CA LEU A 72 24.97 10.24 -39.20
C LEU A 72 23.84 9.31 -38.71
N THR A 73 22.75 9.23 -39.48
CA THR A 73 21.64 8.32 -39.16
C THR A 73 22.05 6.86 -39.30
N ARG A 74 22.84 6.51 -40.32
CA ARG A 74 23.41 5.15 -40.48
C ARG A 74 24.27 4.78 -39.29
N PHE A 75 25.23 5.63 -38.90
CA PHE A 75 26.10 5.38 -37.74
C PHE A 75 25.31 5.23 -36.44
N ALA A 76 24.26 6.03 -36.23
CA ALA A 76 23.38 5.90 -35.08
C ALA A 76 22.66 4.54 -35.06
N LYS A 77 22.16 4.07 -36.21
CA LYS A 77 21.52 2.75 -36.33
C LYS A 77 22.50 1.60 -36.05
N GLU A 78 23.73 1.67 -36.57
CA GLU A 78 24.77 0.68 -36.33
C GLU A 78 25.18 0.60 -34.85
N ALA A 79 25.32 1.74 -34.18
CA ALA A 79 25.60 1.80 -32.75
C ALA A 79 24.46 1.17 -31.93
N GLU A 80 23.20 1.44 -32.29
CA GLU A 80 22.04 0.84 -31.63
C GLU A 80 21.91 -0.66 -31.90
N ALA A 81 22.24 -1.12 -33.12
CA ALA A 81 22.30 -2.55 -33.45
C ALA A 81 23.34 -3.26 -32.59
N ARG A 82 24.56 -2.71 -32.51
CA ARG A 82 25.64 -3.24 -31.67
C ARG A 82 25.24 -3.30 -30.18
N ARG A 83 24.60 -2.24 -29.68
CA ARG A 83 24.04 -2.22 -28.31
C ARG A 83 23.05 -3.36 -28.09
N LYS A 84 22.15 -3.61 -29.04
CA LYS A 84 21.17 -4.71 -28.94
C LYS A 84 21.84 -6.07 -28.92
N GLU A 85 22.84 -6.30 -29.77
CA GLU A 85 23.61 -7.55 -29.81
C GLU A 85 24.28 -7.84 -28.46
N LEU A 86 24.99 -6.85 -27.90
CA LEU A 86 25.67 -6.98 -26.61
C LEU A 86 24.68 -7.20 -25.46
N LYS A 87 23.53 -6.52 -25.51
CA LYS A 87 22.52 -6.60 -24.45
C LYS A 87 21.64 -7.85 -24.55
N ALA A 88 21.46 -8.42 -25.74
CA ALA A 88 20.60 -9.58 -25.99
C ALA A 88 20.88 -10.79 -25.06
N PRO A 89 22.14 -11.28 -24.92
CA PRO A 89 22.42 -12.39 -24.01
C PRO A 89 22.13 -12.01 -22.56
N ILE A 90 22.47 -10.80 -22.13
CA ILE A 90 22.21 -10.31 -20.76
C ILE A 90 20.71 -10.30 -20.45
N ILE A 91 19.88 -9.80 -21.38
CA ILE A 91 18.42 -9.80 -21.23
C ILE A 91 17.89 -11.23 -21.16
N LYS A 92 18.38 -12.13 -22.02
CA LYS A 92 17.95 -13.53 -22.03
C LYS A 92 18.24 -14.21 -20.69
N TRP A 93 19.47 -14.06 -20.19
CA TRP A 93 19.87 -14.60 -18.89
C TRP A 93 19.14 -13.97 -17.72
N GLY A 94 18.93 -12.66 -17.74
CA GLY A 94 18.11 -11.98 -16.74
C GLY A 94 16.71 -12.60 -16.64
N LYS A 95 16.06 -12.86 -17.79
CA LYS A 95 14.75 -13.54 -17.83
C LYS A 95 14.80 -14.97 -17.29
N GLU A 96 15.85 -15.73 -17.57
CA GLU A 96 16.01 -17.10 -17.06
C GLU A 96 16.21 -17.13 -15.55
N ILE A 97 17.02 -16.21 -15.01
CA ILE A 97 17.21 -16.01 -13.58
C ILE A 97 15.90 -15.61 -12.91
N ASP A 98 15.21 -14.62 -13.47
CA ASP A 98 13.91 -14.17 -12.97
C ASP A 98 12.89 -15.31 -12.96
N ALA A 99 12.85 -16.13 -14.02
CA ALA A 99 11.96 -17.29 -14.10
C ALA A 99 12.29 -18.35 -13.04
N TYR A 100 13.58 -18.64 -12.84
CA TYR A 100 14.04 -19.58 -11.81
C TYR A 100 13.63 -19.12 -10.41
N PHE A 101 13.91 -17.87 -10.05
CA PHE A 101 13.53 -17.35 -8.73
C PHE A 101 12.03 -17.21 -8.58
N LYS A 102 11.30 -16.85 -9.65
CA LYS A 102 9.84 -16.83 -9.63
C LYS A 102 9.26 -18.21 -9.31
N ALA A 103 9.82 -19.29 -9.85
CA ALA A 103 9.37 -20.65 -9.54
C ALA A 103 9.55 -21.03 -8.06
N ILE A 104 10.53 -20.45 -7.37
CA ILE A 104 10.77 -20.67 -5.93
C ILE A 104 9.90 -19.74 -5.08
N ILE A 105 9.82 -18.47 -5.44
CA ILE A 105 9.12 -17.44 -4.67
C ILE A 105 7.60 -17.63 -4.77
N GLN A 106 7.07 -17.98 -5.95
CA GLN A 106 5.62 -18.03 -6.16
C GLN A 106 4.90 -19.01 -5.20
N PRO A 107 5.34 -20.26 -5.01
CA PRO A 107 4.72 -21.15 -4.04
C PRO A 107 4.79 -20.63 -2.59
N LEU A 108 5.87 -19.93 -2.23
CA LEU A 108 6.02 -19.32 -0.90
C LEU A 108 5.04 -18.14 -0.72
N THR A 109 4.88 -17.31 -1.74
CA THR A 109 3.89 -16.22 -1.73
C THR A 109 2.47 -16.74 -1.73
N ASP A 110 2.20 -17.84 -2.44
CA ASP A 110 0.88 -18.49 -2.46
C ASP A 110 0.55 -19.10 -1.10
N ALA A 111 1.50 -19.82 -0.48
CA ALA A 111 1.36 -20.35 0.87
C ALA A 111 1.10 -19.24 1.90
N ARG A 112 1.82 -18.12 1.79
CA ARG A 112 1.58 -16.93 2.61
C ARG A 112 0.17 -16.37 2.40
N ALA A 113 -0.28 -16.23 1.16
CA ALA A 113 -1.62 -15.74 0.82
C ALA A 113 -2.74 -16.65 1.36
N VAL A 114 -2.47 -17.94 1.59
CA VAL A 114 -3.40 -18.86 2.25
C VAL A 114 -3.40 -18.71 3.78
N LEU A 115 -2.25 -18.42 4.40
CA LEU A 115 -2.13 -18.32 5.85
C LEU A 115 -2.60 -16.97 6.40
N GLU A 116 -2.36 -15.87 5.69
CA GLU A 116 -2.80 -14.53 6.09
C GLU A 116 -4.30 -14.44 6.43
N PRO A 117 -5.24 -14.86 5.54
CA PRO A 117 -6.67 -14.82 5.86
C PRO A 117 -7.03 -15.73 7.04
N LYS A 118 -6.39 -16.90 7.19
CA LYS A 118 -6.65 -17.79 8.34
C LYS A 118 -6.29 -17.14 9.67
N ILE A 119 -5.18 -16.40 9.71
CA ILE A 119 -4.77 -15.64 10.90
C ILE A 119 -5.75 -14.50 11.18
N LEU A 120 -6.23 -13.81 10.14
CA LEU A 120 -7.22 -12.75 10.27
C LEU A 120 -8.58 -13.29 10.76
N ASP A 121 -9.04 -14.40 10.21
CA ASP A 121 -10.29 -15.06 10.61
C ASP A 121 -10.23 -15.51 12.07
N TYR A 122 -9.11 -16.11 12.49
CA TYR A 122 -8.90 -16.48 13.88
C TYR A 122 -8.92 -15.25 14.80
N ARG A 123 -8.24 -14.16 14.41
CA ARG A 123 -8.27 -12.91 15.20
C ARG A 123 -9.67 -12.31 15.29
N ALA A 124 -10.44 -12.36 14.20
CA ALA A 124 -11.83 -11.89 14.19
C ALA A 124 -12.70 -12.72 15.13
N LYS A 125 -12.54 -14.05 15.17
CA LYS A 125 -13.24 -14.93 16.12
C LYS A 125 -12.90 -14.60 17.56
N VAL A 126 -11.61 -14.51 17.89
CA VAL A 126 -11.16 -14.15 19.25
C VAL A 126 -11.66 -12.77 19.64
N GLN A 127 -11.66 -11.80 18.73
CA GLN A 127 -12.21 -10.47 19.01
C GLN A 127 -13.72 -10.53 19.28
N ALA A 128 -14.49 -11.31 18.49
CA ALA A 128 -15.92 -11.48 18.71
C ALA A 128 -16.23 -12.16 20.06
N GLU A 129 -15.42 -13.12 20.49
CA GLU A 129 -15.53 -13.74 21.83
C GLU A 129 -15.27 -12.72 22.94
N ILE A 130 -14.21 -11.91 22.80
CA ILE A 130 -13.89 -10.83 23.74
C ILE A 130 -15.03 -9.81 23.81
N ASP A 131 -15.59 -9.40 22.67
CA ASP A 131 -16.68 -8.44 22.59
C ASP A 131 -17.96 -8.99 23.23
N ALA A 132 -18.27 -10.28 23.00
CA ALA A 132 -19.41 -10.96 23.62
C ALA A 132 -19.27 -11.06 25.14
N GLU A 133 -18.08 -11.38 25.63
CA GLU A 133 -17.82 -11.46 27.07
C GLU A 133 -17.88 -10.08 27.74
N ASN A 134 -17.29 -9.05 27.12
CA ASN A 134 -17.41 -7.67 27.58
C ASN A 134 -18.87 -7.22 27.65
N ALA A 135 -19.70 -7.58 26.67
CA ALA A 135 -21.13 -7.28 26.67
C ALA A 135 -21.87 -7.99 27.82
N ARG A 136 -21.49 -9.23 28.17
CA ARG A 136 -22.06 -9.95 29.33
C ARG A 136 -21.67 -9.30 30.65
N ILE A 137 -20.40 -8.96 30.83
CA ILE A 137 -19.90 -8.28 32.02
C ILE A 137 -20.63 -6.94 32.22
N GLU A 138 -20.78 -6.16 31.15
CA GLU A 138 -21.49 -4.88 31.19
C GLU A 138 -22.97 -5.04 31.52
N ALA A 139 -23.65 -6.03 30.94
CA ALA A 139 -25.06 -6.32 31.23
C ALA A 139 -25.27 -6.78 32.68
N GLU A 140 -24.39 -7.62 33.22
CA GLU A 140 -24.46 -8.05 34.62
C GLU A 140 -24.19 -6.87 35.57
N ARG A 141 -23.24 -6.00 35.22
CA ARG A 141 -22.98 -4.77 35.97
C ARG A 141 -24.20 -3.85 35.99
N GLN A 142 -24.85 -3.65 34.84
CA GLN A 142 -26.07 -2.85 34.76
C GLN A 142 -27.18 -3.42 35.65
N ARG A 143 -27.38 -4.74 35.63
CA ARG A 143 -28.35 -5.40 36.53
C ARG A 143 -28.01 -5.23 38.00
N GLN A 144 -26.73 -5.37 38.38
CA GLN A 144 -26.30 -5.18 39.76
C GLN A 144 -26.51 -3.73 40.21
N GLN A 145 -26.18 -2.76 39.35
CA GLN A 145 -26.44 -1.35 39.61
C GLN A 145 -27.94 -1.06 39.77
N GLU A 146 -28.79 -1.59 38.89
CA GLU A 146 -30.25 -1.45 39.01
C GLU A 146 -30.79 -2.06 40.31
N LEU A 147 -30.30 -3.24 40.71
CA LEU A 147 -30.69 -3.90 41.96
C LEU A 147 -30.20 -3.13 43.20
N GLU A 148 -28.99 -2.59 43.15
CA GLU A 148 -28.43 -1.73 44.20
C GLU A 148 -29.22 -0.43 44.32
N ASP A 149 -29.52 0.22 43.19
CA ASP A 149 -30.35 1.43 43.14
C ASP A 149 -31.76 1.15 43.67
N GLU A 150 -32.36 0.01 43.32
CA GLU A 150 -33.68 -0.39 43.84
C GLU A 150 -33.63 -0.65 45.35
N ARG A 151 -32.58 -1.32 45.85
CA ARG A 151 -32.37 -1.53 47.30
C ARG A 151 -32.19 -0.20 48.03
N GLN A 152 -31.37 0.70 47.49
CA GLN A 152 -31.18 2.04 48.05
C GLN A 152 -32.49 2.82 48.08
N ARG A 153 -33.30 2.75 47.01
CA ARG A 153 -34.63 3.36 46.96
C ARG A 153 -35.57 2.78 48.03
N LYS A 154 -35.57 1.46 48.25
CA LYS A 154 -36.38 0.82 49.30
C LYS A 154 -35.93 1.24 50.70
N ILE A 155 -34.63 1.21 50.98
CA ILE A 155 -34.07 1.62 52.28
C ILE A 155 -34.39 3.09 52.55
N ALA A 156 -34.23 3.97 51.56
CA ALA A 156 -34.56 5.39 51.68
C ALA A 156 -36.07 5.61 51.91
N ALA A 157 -36.93 4.86 51.22
CA ALA A 157 -38.38 4.94 51.41
C ALA A 157 -38.82 4.44 52.79
N GLU A 158 -38.29 3.32 53.27
CA GLU A 158 -38.57 2.78 54.61
C GLU A 158 -38.09 3.75 55.71
N ALA A 159 -36.89 4.30 55.58
CA ALA A 159 -36.38 5.30 56.53
C ALA A 159 -37.24 6.57 56.54
N ALA A 160 -37.73 7.01 55.38
CA ALA A 160 -38.63 8.17 55.29
C ALA A 160 -40.01 7.89 55.94
N GLN A 161 -40.54 6.67 55.78
CA GLN A 161 -41.77 6.26 56.46
C GLN A 161 -41.60 6.22 57.98
N GLN A 162 -40.50 5.65 58.47
CA GLN A 162 -40.20 5.62 59.91
C GLN A 162 -40.08 7.02 60.52
N LEU A 163 -39.48 7.96 59.77
CA LEU A 163 -39.42 9.36 60.21
C LEU A 163 -40.81 9.99 60.29
N ALA A 164 -41.65 9.81 59.27
CA ALA A 164 -43.02 10.33 59.25
C ALA A 164 -43.90 9.77 60.39
N GLU A 165 -43.79 8.48 60.69
CA GLU A 165 -44.49 7.85 61.81
C GLU A 165 -43.99 8.34 63.17
N ALA A 166 -42.68 8.52 63.34
CA ALA A 166 -42.10 9.06 64.57
C ALA A 166 -42.55 10.51 64.82
N GLU A 167 -42.59 11.35 63.78
CA GLU A 167 -43.10 12.72 63.85
C GLU A 167 -44.60 12.76 64.22
N ALA A 168 -45.42 11.89 63.63
CA ALA A 168 -46.85 11.80 63.92
C ALA A 168 -47.14 11.32 65.36
N SER A 169 -46.27 10.50 65.94
CA SER A 169 -46.41 9.98 67.31
C SER A 169 -46.03 10.98 68.42
N GLY A 170 -45.39 12.12 68.07
CA GLY A 170 -44.96 13.13 69.03
C GLY A 170 -43.80 12.71 69.96
N ASN A 171 -43.13 11.60 69.67
CA ASN A 171 -42.01 11.09 70.47
C ASN A 171 -40.68 11.66 69.97
N GLU A 172 -40.25 12.77 70.57
CA GLU A 172 -39.08 13.57 70.15
C GLU A 172 -37.75 12.78 70.15
N ALA A 173 -37.62 11.80 71.06
CA ALA A 173 -36.47 10.91 71.10
C ALA A 173 -36.46 9.90 69.94
N ALA A 174 -37.64 9.45 69.49
CA ALA A 174 -37.77 8.55 68.35
C ALA A 174 -37.52 9.28 67.01
N ALA A 175 -37.95 10.54 66.89
CA ALA A 175 -37.73 11.36 65.70
C ALA A 175 -36.23 11.59 65.41
N LYS A 176 -35.42 11.91 66.45
CA LYS A 176 -33.95 12.07 66.30
C LYS A 176 -33.23 10.78 65.89
N VAL A 177 -33.72 9.62 66.32
CA VAL A 177 -33.15 8.32 65.94
C VAL A 177 -33.51 8.00 64.49
N ALA A 178 -34.75 8.28 64.07
CA ALA A 178 -35.19 8.09 62.69
C ALA A 178 -34.46 9.03 61.71
N GLU A 179 -34.26 10.30 62.07
CA GLU A 179 -33.51 11.27 61.26
C GLU A 179 -32.05 10.83 61.04
N ARG A 180 -31.41 10.29 62.08
CA ARG A 180 -30.06 9.73 61.98
C ARG A 180 -30.03 8.48 61.10
N ASN A 181 -31.05 7.63 61.15
CA ASN A 181 -31.16 6.45 60.29
C ASN A 181 -31.39 6.85 58.82
N LEU A 182 -32.16 7.90 58.55
CA LEU A 182 -32.35 8.46 57.21
C LEU A 182 -31.05 9.05 56.64
N ALA A 183 -30.28 9.77 57.46
CA ALA A 183 -28.99 10.32 57.06
C ALA A 183 -27.98 9.22 56.73
N VAL A 184 -27.92 8.16 57.55
CA VAL A 184 -27.06 6.99 57.30
C VAL A 184 -27.50 6.26 56.03
N ALA A 185 -28.81 6.09 55.80
CA ALA A 185 -29.34 5.48 54.57
C ALA A 185 -29.00 6.27 53.30
N ALA A 186 -28.92 7.61 53.37
CA ALA A 186 -28.56 8.46 52.25
C ALA A 186 -27.05 8.43 51.91
N GLU A 187 -26.19 8.02 52.85
CA GLU A 187 -24.73 8.09 52.70
C GLU A 187 -24.09 6.76 52.24
N VAL A 188 -24.84 5.64 52.22
CA VAL A 188 -24.36 4.35 51.70
C VAL A 188 -24.36 4.36 50.16
N LYS A 189 -23.48 5.16 49.55
CA LYS A 189 -23.19 5.10 48.12
C LYS A 189 -22.01 4.16 47.90
N THR A 190 -22.29 2.88 47.65
CA THR A 190 -21.26 1.88 47.34
C THR A 190 -20.70 2.12 45.94
N VAL A 191 -19.42 2.49 45.87
CA VAL A 191 -18.69 2.62 44.60
C VAL A 191 -18.32 1.22 44.13
N ALA A 192 -19.13 0.63 43.26
CA ALA A 192 -18.77 -0.64 42.63
C ALA A 192 -17.47 -0.48 41.82
N PRO A 193 -16.45 -1.32 42.03
CA PRO A 193 -15.17 -1.22 41.32
C PRO A 193 -15.38 -1.41 39.81
N ALA A 194 -14.76 -0.53 39.02
CA ALA A 194 -14.82 -0.61 37.56
C ALA A 194 -13.99 -1.80 37.07
N VAL A 195 -14.66 -2.81 36.49
CA VAL A 195 -14.00 -3.93 35.81
C VAL A 195 -13.48 -3.44 34.46
N GLU A 196 -12.17 -3.58 34.21
CA GLU A 196 -11.59 -3.22 32.93
C GLU A 196 -12.03 -4.20 31.83
N PRO A 197 -12.40 -3.72 30.62
CA PRO A 197 -12.80 -4.58 29.53
C PRO A 197 -11.62 -5.43 29.03
N LEU A 198 -11.91 -6.69 28.71
CA LEU A 198 -10.95 -7.60 28.08
C LEU A 198 -10.54 -7.03 26.71
N LYS A 199 -9.25 -7.07 26.39
CA LYS A 199 -8.70 -6.58 25.12
C LYS A 199 -7.79 -7.63 24.47
N GLN A 200 -7.89 -7.74 23.15
CA GLN A 200 -7.00 -8.60 22.38
C GLN A 200 -5.60 -7.96 22.25
N ALA A 201 -4.55 -8.78 22.35
CA ALA A 201 -3.18 -8.31 22.09
C ALA A 201 -3.02 -7.89 20.61
N SER A 202 -2.48 -6.69 20.39
CA SER A 202 -2.27 -6.11 19.05
C SER A 202 -1.23 -6.88 18.23
N THR A 203 -0.27 -7.52 18.89
CA THR A 203 0.89 -8.17 18.25
C THR A 203 0.95 -9.65 18.62
N ILE A 204 1.07 -10.52 17.61
CA ILE A 204 1.41 -11.93 17.79
C ILE A 204 2.94 -12.03 17.73
N LYS A 205 3.56 -12.64 18.73
CA LYS A 205 4.99 -12.99 18.73
C LYS A 205 5.13 -14.48 18.47
N ALA A 206 5.95 -14.84 17.49
CA ALA A 206 6.31 -16.22 17.20
C ALA A 206 7.67 -16.56 17.84
N ASP A 207 7.88 -17.84 18.12
CA ASP A 207 9.08 -18.33 18.81
C ASP A 207 10.35 -18.14 17.98
N ASN A 208 10.22 -18.03 16.66
CA ASN A 208 11.33 -17.73 15.74
C ASN A 208 11.68 -16.23 15.67
N GLY A 209 11.15 -15.41 16.57
CA GLY A 209 11.36 -13.95 16.59
C GLY A 209 10.53 -13.16 15.57
N ALA A 210 9.72 -13.83 14.73
CA ALA A 210 8.78 -13.12 13.88
C ALA A 210 7.65 -12.50 14.70
N SER A 211 7.16 -11.33 14.27
CA SER A 211 5.97 -10.73 14.86
C SER A 211 4.98 -10.31 13.78
N ALA A 212 3.68 -10.50 14.05
CA ALA A 212 2.60 -10.11 13.16
C ALA A 212 1.68 -9.11 13.86
N SER A 213 1.47 -7.95 13.20
CA SER A 213 0.54 -6.91 13.64
C SER A 213 -0.52 -6.69 12.58
N VAL A 214 -1.77 -6.50 13.01
CA VAL A 214 -2.88 -6.22 12.10
C VAL A 214 -2.99 -4.71 11.93
N ARG A 215 -2.90 -4.24 10.68
CA ARG A 215 -3.07 -2.83 10.32
C ARG A 215 -4.36 -2.65 9.52
N LYS A 216 -5.13 -1.62 9.87
CA LYS A 216 -6.29 -1.17 9.08
C LYS A 216 -5.80 -0.16 8.03
N THR A 217 -6.04 -0.45 6.76
CA THR A 217 -5.72 0.45 5.64
C THR A 217 -7.02 0.87 4.98
N TRP A 218 -7.23 2.17 4.83
CA TRP A 218 -8.38 2.73 4.12
C TRP A 218 -8.16 2.56 2.61
N LYS A 219 -9.10 1.89 1.94
CA LYS A 219 -9.19 1.83 0.47
C LYS A 219 -10.38 2.69 0.05
N HIS A 220 -10.20 3.55 -0.94
CA HIS A 220 -11.27 4.35 -1.52
C HIS A 220 -11.54 3.88 -2.94
N THR A 221 -12.79 4.01 -3.39
CA THR A 221 -13.20 3.77 -4.78
C THR A 221 -14.01 4.99 -5.20
N ILE A 222 -13.66 5.57 -6.34
CA ILE A 222 -14.38 6.72 -6.89
C ILE A 222 -15.61 6.18 -7.61
N THR A 223 -16.80 6.47 -7.09
CA THR A 223 -18.09 6.11 -7.70
C THR A 223 -18.49 7.07 -8.80
N ASP A 224 -18.32 8.38 -8.56
CA ASP A 224 -18.64 9.44 -9.52
C ASP A 224 -17.45 10.42 -9.64
N PRO A 225 -16.75 10.45 -10.80
CA PRO A 225 -15.65 11.36 -11.03
C PRO A 225 -16.04 12.84 -11.01
N MET A 226 -17.29 13.21 -11.30
CA MET A 226 -17.71 14.62 -11.39
C MET A 226 -17.87 15.29 -10.02
N GLN A 227 -18.10 14.49 -8.98
CA GLN A 227 -18.21 14.98 -7.61
C GLN A 227 -16.84 15.12 -6.92
N VAL A 228 -15.78 14.56 -7.51
CA VAL A 228 -14.42 14.70 -6.97
C VAL A 228 -13.95 16.15 -7.22
N PRO A 229 -13.58 16.91 -6.18
CA PRO A 229 -13.10 18.27 -6.35
C PRO A 229 -11.90 18.34 -7.30
N ARG A 230 -11.85 19.38 -8.13
CA ARG A 230 -10.83 19.55 -9.19
C ARG A 230 -9.39 19.60 -8.65
N GLU A 231 -9.22 19.90 -7.37
CA GLU A 231 -7.93 19.85 -6.65
C GLU A 231 -7.32 18.43 -6.61
N TYR A 232 -8.16 17.39 -6.66
CA TYR A 232 -7.73 16.00 -6.62
C TYR A 232 -7.71 15.33 -8.01
N LEU A 233 -8.05 16.07 -9.07
CA LEU A 233 -8.00 15.58 -10.45
C LEU A 233 -6.65 15.95 -11.08
N ILE A 234 -6.01 14.98 -11.70
CA ILE A 234 -4.84 15.19 -12.56
C ILE A 234 -5.30 15.10 -14.01
N VAL A 235 -4.89 16.06 -14.83
CA VAL A 235 -5.21 16.10 -16.26
C VAL A 235 -4.40 15.03 -17.00
N ASP A 236 -5.06 14.21 -17.82
CA ASP A 236 -4.39 13.20 -18.66
C ASP A 236 -3.84 13.83 -19.94
N GLU A 237 -2.57 14.26 -19.90
CA GLU A 237 -1.85 14.81 -21.04
C GLU A 237 -1.73 13.83 -22.22
N LYS A 238 -1.69 12.52 -21.96
CA LYS A 238 -1.53 11.50 -23.00
C LYS A 238 -2.82 11.35 -23.81
N ALA A 239 -3.96 11.40 -23.13
CA ALA A 239 -5.26 11.41 -23.81
C ALA A 239 -5.39 12.65 -24.70
N ILE A 240 -5.01 13.83 -24.19
CA ILE A 240 -5.01 15.08 -24.96
C ILE A 240 -4.11 14.96 -26.20
N ALA A 241 -2.85 14.53 -26.02
CA ALA A 241 -1.92 14.35 -27.14
C ALA A 241 -2.41 13.36 -28.19
N LYS A 242 -3.13 12.30 -27.78
CA LYS A 242 -3.73 11.33 -28.69
C LYS A 242 -4.82 11.96 -29.57
N VAL A 243 -5.70 12.78 -28.98
CA VAL A 243 -6.76 13.48 -29.73
C VAL A 243 -6.15 14.46 -30.73
N ILE A 244 -5.14 15.23 -30.31
CA ILE A 244 -4.41 16.17 -31.18
C ILE A 244 -3.82 15.45 -32.40
N ARG A 245 -3.23 14.28 -32.22
CA ARG A 245 -2.62 13.48 -33.31
C ARG A 245 -3.64 12.87 -34.28
N GLN A 246 -4.87 12.60 -33.83
CA GLN A 246 -5.90 11.98 -34.65
C GLN A 246 -6.68 12.98 -35.50
N HIS A 247 -6.61 14.27 -35.17
CA HIS A 247 -7.25 15.34 -35.93
C HIS A 247 -6.45 15.71 -37.18
N SER A 248 -7.17 15.92 -38.29
CA SER A 248 -6.57 16.29 -39.58
C SER A 248 -5.95 17.69 -39.57
N ASP A 249 -6.59 18.65 -38.88
CA ASP A 249 -6.08 20.01 -38.65
C ASP A 249 -6.01 20.28 -37.13
N PRO A 250 -4.86 20.01 -36.48
CA PRO A 250 -4.69 20.20 -35.03
C PRO A 250 -4.82 21.66 -34.58
N SER A 251 -4.67 22.61 -35.49
CA SER A 251 -4.78 24.05 -35.24
C SER A 251 -6.21 24.54 -35.06
N GLN A 252 -7.22 23.75 -35.50
CA GLN A 252 -8.63 24.07 -35.35
C GLN A 252 -9.28 23.34 -34.15
N LEU A 253 -8.51 22.52 -33.43
CA LEU A 253 -9.01 21.76 -32.29
C LEU A 253 -9.01 22.63 -31.03
N GLU A 254 -10.18 23.11 -30.63
CA GLU A 254 -10.35 23.85 -29.39
C GLU A 254 -10.60 22.89 -28.21
N ILE A 255 -9.56 22.65 -27.41
CA ILE A 255 -9.69 21.98 -26.10
C ILE A 255 -9.66 23.07 -25.02
N PRO A 256 -10.75 23.31 -24.27
CA PRO A 256 -10.78 24.35 -23.25
C PRO A 256 -9.64 24.18 -22.24
N GLY A 257 -8.78 25.20 -22.13
CA GLY A 257 -7.65 25.23 -21.20
C GLY A 257 -6.34 24.61 -21.73
N VAL A 258 -6.27 24.21 -23.01
CA VAL A 258 -5.05 23.68 -23.64
C VAL A 258 -4.66 24.54 -24.84
N LYS A 259 -3.41 24.98 -24.92
CA LYS A 259 -2.84 25.69 -26.08
C LYS A 259 -2.10 24.71 -26.97
N ILE A 260 -2.41 24.68 -28.26
CA ILE A 260 -1.78 23.80 -29.27
C ILE A 260 -0.89 24.65 -30.18
N GLU A 261 0.39 24.30 -30.31
CA GLU A 261 1.37 24.98 -31.17
C GLU A 261 2.06 23.98 -32.12
N GLN A 262 2.29 24.38 -33.37
CA GLN A 262 2.96 23.56 -34.38
C GLN A 262 4.43 23.95 -34.49
N VAL A 263 5.32 23.00 -34.19
CA VAL A 263 6.77 23.16 -34.37
C VAL A 263 7.21 22.29 -35.55
N GLN A 264 7.88 22.89 -36.53
CA GLN A 264 8.40 22.15 -37.70
C GLN A 264 9.69 21.39 -37.32
N SER A 265 9.80 20.13 -37.75
CA SER A 265 11.00 19.30 -37.57
C SER A 265 11.32 18.53 -38.86
N LEU A 266 12.59 18.51 -39.26
CA LEU A 266 13.07 17.76 -40.43
C LEU A 266 13.20 16.27 -40.11
N ALA A 267 12.72 15.39 -41.00
CA ALA A 267 12.87 13.94 -40.89
C ALA A 267 13.56 13.38 -42.14
N VAL A 268 14.78 12.86 -41.97
CA VAL A 268 15.53 12.17 -43.02
C VAL A 268 15.29 10.66 -42.91
N ARG A 269 14.83 10.04 -43.99
CA ARG A 269 14.63 8.59 -44.06
C ARG A 269 15.86 7.95 -44.69
N THR A 270 16.59 7.19 -43.90
CA THR A 270 17.67 6.30 -44.33
C THR A 270 17.27 4.84 -44.23
#